data_AF-A0A6M6JPB0-F1
#
_entry.id   AF-A0A6M6JPB0-F1
#
_cell.length_a   1.000
_cell.length_b   1.000
_cell.length_c   1.000
_cell.angle_alpha   90.00
_cell.angle_beta   90.00
_cell.angle_gamma   90.00
#
_symmetry.space_group_name_H-M   'P 1'
#
loop_
_entity.id
_entity.type
_entity.pdbx_description
1 polymer ?
#
loop_
_entity_poly.entity_id
_entity_poly.type
_entity_poly.pdbx_seq_one_letter_code
_entity_poly.pdbx_strand_id
1 'polypeptide(L)'
;MVLLAVLVAGFLVAMLVPTRDGRRAPRAAARLAMALAMVFAGVSHFAAPASFIPLLPEFVPAPEAVIAATGVIEVLLGAGLVVPRGWRRHVALLLVAYLVAVFPANVHAAVAGAQIEGLGGGNNWLRLPFQAVYITWVLWAVPGTCEPARAVIRRLRNERITHGAPLRRRPPRP
;
A
#
# COMPACT_ATOMS: atom_id res chain seq x y z
N MET A 1 -4.58 12.79 7.48
CA MET A 1 -6.02 13.15 7.50
C MET A 1 -6.55 13.30 6.08
N VAL A 2 -5.99 14.22 5.28
CA VAL A 2 -6.45 14.52 3.92
C VAL A 2 -6.54 13.28 3.02
N LEU A 3 -5.50 12.43 3.00
CA LEU A 3 -5.50 11.23 2.16
C LEU A 3 -6.66 10.27 2.48
N LEU A 4 -6.98 10.07 3.76
CA LEU A 4 -8.11 9.25 4.19
C LEU A 4 -9.43 9.89 3.74
N ALA A 5 -9.56 11.22 3.86
CA ALA A 5 -10.74 11.93 3.40
C ALA A 5 -10.93 11.79 1.88
N VAL A 6 -9.85 11.92 1.09
CA VAL A 6 -9.86 11.70 -0.37
C VAL A 6 -10.28 10.25 -0.69
N LEU A 7 -9.75 9.27 0.05
CA LEU A 7 -10.11 7.87 -0.12
C LEU A 7 -11.60 7.61 0.16
N VAL A 8 -12.12 8.08 1.30
CA VAL A 8 -13.52 7.87 1.67
C VAL A 8 -14.46 8.63 0.73
N ALA A 9 -14.18 9.91 0.44
CA ALA A 9 -14.98 10.70 -0.47
C ALA A 9 -14.98 10.09 -1.88
N GLY A 10 -13.81 9.69 -2.39
CA GLY A 10 -13.68 9.02 -3.68
C GLY A 10 -14.45 7.70 -3.72
N PHE A 11 -14.46 6.93 -2.63
CA PHE A 11 -15.24 5.70 -2.53
C PHE A 11 -16.75 5.96 -2.55
N LEU A 12 -17.24 6.91 -1.76
CA LEU A 12 -18.65 7.28 -1.70
C LEU A 12 -19.14 7.78 -3.06
N VAL A 13 -18.39 8.70 -3.70
CA VAL A 13 -18.70 9.19 -5.05
C VAL A 13 -18.70 8.04 -6.04
N ALA A 14 -17.71 7.15 -6.01
CA ALA A 14 -17.65 6.02 -6.92
C ALA A 14 -18.82 5.02 -6.74
N MET A 15 -19.34 4.89 -5.51
CA MET A 15 -20.51 4.06 -5.20
C MET A 15 -21.83 4.71 -5.60
N LEU A 16 -21.93 6.04 -5.53
CA LEU A 16 -23.14 6.80 -5.82
C LEU A 16 -23.31 7.08 -7.32
N VAL A 17 -22.21 7.29 -8.06
CA VAL A 17 -22.24 7.57 -9.50
C VAL A 17 -22.49 6.27 -10.28
N PRO A 18 -23.66 6.12 -10.94
CA PRO A 18 -23.95 4.94 -11.76
C PRO A 18 -22.99 4.84 -12.94
N THR A 19 -22.67 3.61 -13.33
CA THR A 19 -21.98 3.33 -14.60
C THR A 19 -22.99 2.94 -15.68
N ARG A 20 -22.56 2.94 -16.95
CA ARG A 20 -23.39 2.51 -18.09
C ARG A 20 -24.03 1.13 -17.89
N ASP A 21 -23.34 0.24 -17.17
CA ASP A 21 -23.79 -1.13 -16.87
C ASP A 21 -24.51 -1.27 -15.50
N GLY A 22 -24.89 -0.17 -14.86
CA GLY A 22 -25.56 -0.16 -13.54
C GLY A 22 -24.64 0.28 -12.39
N ARG A 23 -24.85 -0.28 -11.18
CA ARG A 23 -24.06 0.08 -9.98
C ARG A 23 -22.66 -0.54 -10.01
N ARG A 24 -21.65 0.23 -9.61
CA ARG A 24 -20.28 -0.29 -9.49
C ARG A 24 -20.19 -1.34 -8.37
N ALA A 25 -19.45 -2.41 -8.62
CA ALA A 25 -19.09 -3.35 -7.57
C ALA A 25 -18.26 -2.64 -6.48
N PRO A 26 -18.48 -2.89 -5.18
CA PRO A 26 -17.76 -2.22 -4.09
C PRO A 26 -16.24 -2.32 -4.22
N ARG A 27 -15.72 -3.48 -4.62
CA ARG A 27 -14.28 -3.67 -4.85
C ARG A 27 -13.76 -2.83 -6.03
N ALA A 28 -14.58 -2.57 -7.04
CA ALA A 28 -14.19 -1.69 -8.14
C ALA A 28 -14.13 -0.22 -7.70
N ALA A 29 -15.14 0.23 -6.94
CA ALA A 29 -15.15 1.56 -6.35
C ALA A 29 -13.96 1.77 -5.39
N ALA A 30 -13.65 0.78 -4.55
CA ALA A 30 -12.54 0.82 -3.60
C ALA A 30 -11.17 0.95 -4.28
N ARG A 31 -10.98 0.28 -5.42
CA ARG A 31 -9.75 0.41 -6.22
C ARG A 31 -9.64 1.78 -6.87
N LEU A 32 -10.74 2.31 -7.41
CA LEU A 32 -10.76 3.64 -7.99
C LEU A 32 -10.47 4.70 -6.93
N ALA A 33 -11.08 4.58 -5.75
CA ALA A 33 -10.83 5.47 -4.63
C ALA A 33 -9.37 5.44 -4.18
N MET A 34 -8.78 4.24 -4.05
CA MET A 34 -7.35 4.10 -3.72
C MET A 34 -6.45 4.67 -4.82
N ALA A 35 -6.78 4.44 -6.10
CA ALA A 35 -6.04 5.01 -7.22
C ALA A 35 -6.04 6.56 -7.16
N LEU A 36 -7.20 7.16 -6.93
CA LEU A 36 -7.35 8.61 -6.79
C LEU A 36 -6.57 9.14 -5.58
N ALA A 37 -6.65 8.45 -4.44
CA ALA A 37 -5.91 8.82 -3.23
C ALA A 37 -4.39 8.80 -3.49
N MET A 38 -3.87 7.74 -4.11
CA MET A 38 -2.43 7.63 -4.41
C MET A 38 -1.96 8.65 -5.44
N VAL A 39 -2.75 8.92 -6.48
CA VAL A 39 -2.42 9.98 -7.46
C VAL A 39 -2.44 11.35 -6.80
N PHE A 40 -3.43 11.62 -5.94
CA PHE A 40 -3.49 12.86 -5.17
C PHE A 40 -2.27 13.04 -4.26
N ALA A 41 -1.89 11.99 -3.53
CA ALA A 41 -0.68 11.98 -2.70
C ALA A 41 0.57 12.27 -3.55
N GLY A 42 0.73 11.56 -4.66
CA GLY A 42 1.90 11.71 -5.52
C GLY A 42 1.99 13.10 -6.14
N VAL A 43 0.87 13.66 -6.62
CA VAL A 43 0.82 15.04 -7.14
C VAL A 43 1.17 16.07 -6.06
N SER A 44 0.77 15.84 -4.81
CA SER A 44 1.08 16.77 -3.71
C SER A 44 2.58 16.90 -3.43
N HIS A 45 3.38 15.86 -3.71
CA HIS A 45 4.85 15.90 -3.57
C HIS A 45 5.48 16.91 -4.54
N PHE A 46 4.89 17.10 -5.73
CA PHE A 46 5.36 18.08 -6.72
C PHE A 46 4.78 19.47 -6.47
N ALA A 47 3.54 19.54 -5.97
CA ALA A 47 2.86 20.80 -5.71
C ALA A 47 3.43 21.55 -4.50
N ALA A 48 3.86 20.82 -3.46
CA ALA A 48 4.36 21.40 -2.21
C ALA A 48 5.50 20.57 -1.60
N PRO A 49 6.64 20.38 -2.31
CA PRO A 49 7.73 19.52 -1.84
C PRO A 49 8.29 19.95 -0.48
N ALA A 50 8.39 21.26 -0.23
CA ALA A 50 8.91 21.81 1.03
C ALA A 50 8.15 21.32 2.27
N SER A 51 6.83 21.10 2.15
CA SER A 51 6.00 20.61 3.25
C SER A 51 6.30 19.15 3.64
N PHE A 52 7.05 18.41 2.82
CA PHE A 52 7.42 17.01 3.07
C PHE A 52 8.84 16.84 3.59
N ILE A 53 9.71 17.84 3.41
CA ILE A 53 11.11 17.79 3.86
C ILE A 53 11.23 17.48 5.37
N PRO A 54 10.44 18.10 6.27
CA PRO A 54 10.52 17.81 7.71
C PRO A 54 10.20 16.35 8.08
N LEU A 55 9.56 15.59 7.19
CA LEU A 55 9.19 14.19 7.45
C LEU A 55 10.34 13.23 7.17
N LEU A 56 11.35 13.67 6.43
CA LEU A 56 12.53 12.87 6.13
C LEU A 56 13.55 12.99 7.26
N PRO A 57 14.16 11.88 7.70
CA PRO A 57 15.30 11.93 8.59
C PRO A 57 16.46 12.74 8.00
N GLU A 58 17.22 13.41 8.86
CA GLU A 58 18.34 14.28 8.46
C GLU A 58 19.43 13.59 7.63
N PHE A 59 19.57 12.26 7.76
CA PHE A 59 20.56 11.49 7.01
C PHE A 59 20.17 11.24 5.54
N VAL A 60 18.96 11.60 5.11
CA VAL A 60 18.50 11.37 3.74
C VAL A 60 19.16 12.38 2.79
N PRO A 61 19.99 11.94 1.83
CA PRO A 61 20.60 12.85 0.88
C PRO A 61 19.56 13.36 -0.13
N ALA A 62 19.69 14.61 -0.54
CA ALA A 62 18.82 15.24 -1.56
C ALA A 62 17.31 15.01 -1.30
N PRO A 63 16.75 15.53 -0.19
CA PRO A 63 15.37 15.27 0.23
C PRO A 63 14.33 15.60 -0.85
N GLU A 64 14.53 16.69 -1.60
CA GLU A 64 13.63 17.07 -2.70
C GLU A 64 13.58 16.01 -3.82
N ALA A 65 14.72 15.43 -4.18
CA ALA A 65 14.78 14.38 -5.20
C ALA A 65 14.08 13.10 -4.72
N VAL A 66 14.24 12.77 -3.43
CA VAL A 66 13.54 11.63 -2.80
C VAL A 66 12.03 11.85 -2.81
N ILE A 67 11.57 13.05 -2.42
CA ILE A 67 10.15 13.45 -2.44
C ILE A 67 9.58 13.38 -3.87
N ALA A 68 10.32 13.87 -4.86
CA ALA A 68 9.90 13.77 -6.26
C ALA A 68 9.81 12.31 -6.72
N ALA A 69 10.79 11.47 -6.38
CA ALA A 69 10.81 10.05 -6.73
C ALA A 69 9.65 9.28 -6.09
N THR A 70 9.37 9.51 -4.80
CA THR A 70 8.21 8.91 -4.13
C THR A 70 6.91 9.39 -4.75
N GLY A 71 6.81 10.68 -5.12
CA GLY A 71 5.68 11.23 -5.85
C GLY A 71 5.40 10.51 -7.18
N VAL A 72 6.44 10.24 -7.98
CA VAL A 72 6.29 9.46 -9.23
C VAL A 72 5.79 8.04 -8.93
N ILE A 73 6.39 7.37 -7.95
CA ILE A 73 6.02 6.00 -7.57
C ILE A 73 4.54 5.93 -7.16
N GLU A 74 4.05 6.88 -6.37
CA GLU A 74 2.67 6.93 -5.93
C GLU A 74 1.69 7.11 -7.09
N VAL A 75 2.00 8.01 -8.03
CA VAL A 75 1.19 8.21 -9.24
C VAL A 75 1.15 6.93 -10.09
N LEU A 76 2.29 6.28 -10.31
CA LEU A 76 2.38 5.05 -11.10
C LEU A 76 1.63 3.89 -10.44
N LEU A 77 1.75 3.71 -9.12
CA LEU A 77 1.03 2.67 -8.38
C LEU A 77 -0.48 2.94 -8.36
N GLY A 78 -0.88 4.20 -8.18
CA GLY A 78 -2.27 4.63 -8.24
C GLY A 78 -2.89 4.35 -9.61
N ALA A 79 -2.26 4.82 -10.69
CA ALA A 79 -2.70 4.56 -12.05
C ALA A 79 -2.73 3.05 -12.37
N GLY A 80 -1.70 2.32 -11.92
CA GLY A 80 -1.56 0.88 -12.09
C GLY A 80 -2.71 0.05 -11.49
N LEU A 81 -3.40 0.54 -10.47
CA LEU A 81 -4.57 -0.15 -9.88
C LEU A 81 -5.78 -0.19 -10.83
N VAL A 82 -5.83 0.71 -11.82
CA VAL A 82 -6.92 0.84 -12.80
C VAL A 82 -6.61 0.10 -14.11
N VAL A 83 -5.35 -0.31 -14.33
CA VAL A 83 -4.87 -1.09 -15.49
C VAL A 83 -5.54 -2.48 -15.57
N PRO A 84 -5.59 -3.13 -16.77
CA PRO A 84 -6.14 -4.47 -17.00
C PRO A 84 -5.81 -5.54 -15.95
N ARG A 85 -6.76 -6.47 -15.78
CA ARG A 85 -6.84 -7.44 -14.66
C ARG A 85 -5.57 -8.27 -14.42
N GLY A 86 -4.77 -8.55 -15.45
CA GLY A 86 -3.56 -9.37 -15.33
C GLY A 86 -2.48 -8.78 -14.43
N TRP A 87 -2.33 -7.45 -14.43
CA TRP A 87 -1.25 -6.75 -13.69
C TRP A 87 -1.68 -6.26 -12.32
N ARG A 88 -3.00 -6.14 -12.09
CA ARG A 88 -3.57 -5.55 -10.87
C ARG A 88 -3.07 -6.18 -9.56
N ARG A 89 -2.83 -7.49 -9.54
CA ARG A 89 -2.32 -8.18 -8.33
C ARG A 89 -0.89 -7.76 -8.00
N HIS A 90 -0.04 -7.66 -9.02
CA HIS A 90 1.35 -7.22 -8.87
C HIS A 90 1.42 -5.78 -8.40
N VAL A 91 0.64 -4.89 -9.01
CA VAL A 91 0.56 -3.48 -8.60
C VAL A 91 0.08 -3.35 -7.15
N ALA A 92 -0.95 -4.11 -6.76
CA ALA A 92 -1.44 -4.08 -5.39
C ALA A 92 -0.40 -4.57 -4.37
N LEU A 93 0.39 -5.59 -4.72
CA LEU A 93 1.51 -6.06 -3.88
C LEU A 93 2.62 -5.02 -3.79
N LEU A 94 3.00 -4.39 -4.91
CA LEU A 94 3.98 -3.30 -4.93
C LEU A 94 3.49 -2.09 -4.11
N LEU A 95 2.20 -1.77 -4.17
CA LEU A 95 1.60 -0.71 -3.37
C LEU A 95 1.62 -1.04 -1.88
N VAL A 96 1.30 -2.28 -1.50
CA VAL A 96 1.42 -2.71 -0.10
C VAL A 96 2.88 -2.65 0.36
N ALA A 97 3.82 -3.11 -0.47
CA ALA A 97 5.25 -3.04 -0.16
C ALA A 97 5.72 -1.59 0.00
N TYR A 98 5.29 -0.69 -0.89
CA TYR A 98 5.56 0.74 -0.80
C TYR A 98 5.00 1.34 0.50
N LEU A 99 3.72 1.05 0.82
CA LEU A 99 3.10 1.50 2.07
C LEU A 99 3.84 0.95 3.29
N VAL A 100 4.41 -0.25 3.27
CA VAL A 100 5.25 -0.74 4.37
C VAL A 100 6.60 -0.02 4.40
N ALA A 101 7.21 0.23 3.24
CA ALA A 101 8.52 0.87 3.12
C ALA A 101 8.53 2.33 3.62
N VAL A 102 7.42 3.06 3.46
CA VAL A 102 7.28 4.45 3.96
C VAL A 102 6.84 4.52 5.44
N PHE A 103 6.54 3.39 6.09
CA PHE A 103 6.14 3.34 7.50
C PHE A 103 7.21 3.91 8.45
N PRO A 104 8.51 3.58 8.32
CA PRO A 104 9.56 4.17 9.17
C PRO A 104 9.61 5.70 9.09
N ALA A 105 9.39 6.28 7.91
CA ALA A 105 9.34 7.74 7.75
C ALA A 105 8.15 8.35 8.52
N ASN A 106 6.98 7.70 8.49
CA ASN A 106 5.82 8.15 9.27
C ASN A 106 6.03 8.00 10.79
N VAL A 107 6.75 6.97 11.23
CA VAL A 107 7.15 6.83 12.66
C VAL A 107 8.10 7.95 13.05
N HIS A 108 9.13 8.22 12.23
CA HIS A 108 10.06 9.32 12.46
C HIS A 108 9.32 10.65 12.58
N ALA A 109 8.44 10.99 11.63
CA ALA A 109 7.65 12.22 11.67
C ALA A 109 6.72 12.32 12.90
N ALA A 110 6.23 11.18 13.42
CA ALA A 110 5.44 11.15 14.65
C ALA A 110 6.28 11.41 15.90
N VAL A 111 7.48 10.84 15.97
CA VAL A 111 8.42 11.01 17.08
C VAL A 111 9.05 12.41 17.07
N ALA A 112 9.46 12.90 15.91
CA ALA A 112 10.07 14.21 15.73
C ALA A 112 9.07 15.38 15.82
N GLY A 113 7.76 15.10 15.86
CA GLY A 113 6.72 16.14 15.86
C GLY A 113 6.62 16.93 14.55
N ALA A 114 7.23 16.45 13.47
CA ALA A 114 7.37 17.15 12.20
C ALA A 114 6.03 17.31 11.46
N GLN A 115 5.55 18.53 11.26
CA GLN A 115 4.24 18.76 10.63
C GLN A 115 4.35 19.05 9.13
N ILE A 116 3.31 18.64 8.38
CA ILE A 116 3.13 19.09 7.00
C ILE A 116 2.41 20.43 7.05
N GLU A 117 3.12 21.50 6.78
CA GLU A 117 2.54 22.85 6.68
C GLU A 117 1.56 22.95 5.50
N GLY A 118 0.41 23.60 5.71
CA GLY A 118 -0.58 23.89 4.66
C GLY A 118 -1.64 22.82 4.38
N LEU A 119 -1.50 21.58 4.89
CA LEU A 119 -2.46 20.48 4.65
C LEU A 119 -3.30 20.09 5.88
N GLY A 120 -3.49 21.05 6.80
CA GLY A 120 -4.22 20.87 8.05
C GLY A 120 -3.36 20.13 9.09
N GLY A 121 -2.83 20.88 10.07
CA GLY A 121 -2.05 20.35 11.18
C GLY A 121 -2.86 19.27 11.92
N GLY A 122 -2.42 18.02 11.77
CA GLY A 122 -3.06 16.86 12.40
C GLY A 122 -2.03 16.05 13.16
N ASN A 123 -2.47 15.31 14.17
CA ASN A 123 -1.60 14.46 14.95
C ASN A 123 -0.93 13.39 14.06
N ASN A 124 0.40 13.46 13.91
CA ASN A 124 1.17 12.51 13.09
C ASN A 124 1.07 11.07 13.59
N TRP A 125 0.80 10.86 14.88
CA TRP A 125 0.55 9.53 15.43
C TRP A 125 -0.64 8.83 14.77
N LEU A 126 -1.62 9.59 14.27
CA LEU A 126 -2.76 9.03 13.55
C LEU A 126 -2.41 8.53 12.14
N ARG A 127 -1.24 8.88 11.59
CA ARG A 127 -0.78 8.33 10.30
C ARG A 127 -0.52 6.83 10.39
N LEU A 128 -0.02 6.36 11.54
CA LEU A 128 0.34 4.96 11.77
C LEU A 128 -0.88 4.01 11.66
N PRO A 129 -2.00 4.21 12.40
CA PRO A 129 -3.17 3.36 12.25
C PRO A 129 -3.80 3.51 10.86
N PHE A 130 -3.75 4.69 10.23
CA PHE A 130 -4.26 4.87 8.88
C PHE A 130 -3.46 4.11 7.82
N GLN A 131 -2.16 3.91 8.05
CA GLN A 131 -1.34 3.08 7.18
C GLN A 131 -1.83 1.63 7.17
N ALA A 132 -2.21 1.09 8.33
CA ALA A 132 -2.85 -0.21 8.41
C ALA A 132 -4.21 -0.24 7.70
N VAL A 133 -5.00 0.85 7.80
CA VAL A 133 -6.25 1.00 7.05
C VAL A 133 -5.99 0.96 5.54
N TYR A 134 -5.01 1.71 5.02
CA TYR A 134 -4.68 1.73 3.60
C TYR A 134 -4.22 0.36 3.09
N ILE A 135 -3.34 -0.32 3.83
CA ILE A 135 -2.89 -1.67 3.49
C ILE A 135 -4.08 -2.64 3.41
N THR A 136 -4.92 -2.64 4.44
CA THR A 136 -6.11 -3.52 4.50
C THR A 136 -7.08 -3.19 3.36
N TRP A 137 -7.23 -1.90 3.03
CA TRP A 137 -8.06 -1.44 1.93
C TRP A 137 -7.58 -1.98 0.58
N VAL A 138 -6.28 -1.89 0.28
CA VAL A 138 -5.68 -2.43 -0.95
C VAL A 138 -5.94 -3.93 -1.08
N LEU A 139 -5.67 -4.69 0.01
CA LEU A 139 -5.85 -6.14 0.04
C LEU A 139 -7.31 -6.56 -0.17
N TRP A 140 -8.25 -5.82 0.40
CA TRP A 140 -9.69 -6.07 0.20
C TRP A 140 -10.16 -5.71 -1.21
N ALA A 141 -9.66 -4.59 -1.75
CA ALA A 141 -10.01 -4.08 -3.07
C ALA A 141 -9.48 -4.99 -4.20
N VAL A 142 -8.35 -5.67 -3.98
CA VAL A 142 -7.72 -6.63 -4.91
C VAL A 142 -7.59 -8.01 -4.28
N PRO A 143 -8.63 -8.87 -4.38
CA PRO A 143 -8.59 -10.22 -3.82
C PRO A 143 -7.55 -11.10 -4.53
N GLY A 144 -6.95 -12.03 -3.77
CA GLY A 144 -5.92 -12.96 -4.24
C GLY A 144 -4.50 -12.39 -4.20
N THR A 145 -4.30 -11.18 -3.67
CA THR A 145 -2.98 -10.60 -3.39
C THR A 145 -2.13 -11.50 -2.48
N CYS A 146 -2.73 -12.17 -1.49
CA CYS A 146 -2.02 -13.09 -0.60
C CYS A 146 -1.82 -14.52 -1.13
N GLU A 147 -2.30 -14.86 -2.35
CA GLU A 147 -2.13 -16.22 -2.91
C GLU A 147 -0.67 -16.62 -3.14
N PRO A 148 0.19 -15.78 -3.76
CA PRO A 148 1.59 -16.13 -4.01
C PRO A 148 2.35 -16.44 -2.71
N ALA A 149 2.19 -15.58 -1.70
CA ALA A 149 2.80 -15.79 -0.39
C ALA A 149 2.29 -17.09 0.26
N ARG A 150 0.98 -17.37 0.18
CA ARG A 150 0.40 -18.62 0.68
C ARG A 150 0.90 -19.85 -0.07
N ALA A 151 1.16 -19.75 -1.38
CA ALA A 151 1.73 -20.83 -2.17
C ALA A 151 3.18 -21.14 -1.75
N VAL A 152 4.01 -20.11 -1.57
CA VAL A 152 5.40 -20.26 -1.09
C VAL A 152 5.43 -20.85 0.33
N ILE A 153 4.64 -20.32 1.27
CA ILE A 153 4.58 -20.84 2.65
C ILE A 153 4.11 -22.30 2.67
N ARG A 154 3.13 -22.65 1.82
CA ARG A 154 2.65 -24.04 1.68
C ARG A 154 3.74 -24.96 1.15
N ARG A 155 4.54 -24.50 0.18
CA ARG A 155 5.69 -25.24 -0.34
C ARG A 155 6.76 -25.47 0.74
N LEU A 156 7.19 -24.41 1.44
CA LEU A 156 8.21 -24.51 2.50
C LEU A 156 7.77 -25.43 3.65
N ARG A 157 6.49 -25.37 4.03
CA ARG A 157 5.91 -26.27 5.02
C ARG A 157 5.93 -27.73 4.55
N ASN A 158 5.56 -27.99 3.29
CA ASN A 158 5.58 -29.35 2.74
C ASN A 158 7.00 -29.90 2.65
N GLU A 159 7.98 -29.10 2.24
CA GLU A 159 9.40 -29.49 2.19
C GLU A 159 9.96 -29.80 3.60
N ARG A 160 9.56 -29.03 4.62
CA ARG A 160 9.94 -29.30 6.02
C ARG A 160 9.33 -30.61 6.55
N ILE A 161 8.12 -30.95 6.14
CA ILE A 161 7.46 -32.23 6.52
C ILE A 161 8.16 -33.41 5.84
N THR A 162 8.57 -33.29 4.57
CA THR A 162 9.25 -34.38 3.86
C THR A 162 10.69 -34.60 4.31
N HIS A 163 11.43 -33.55 4.68
CA HIS A 163 12.81 -33.65 5.17
C HIS A 163 12.94 -33.88 6.69
N GLY A 164 11.87 -33.64 7.47
CA GLY A 164 11.81 -33.94 8.91
C GLY A 164 11.28 -35.33 9.26
N ALA A 165 10.89 -36.14 8.27
CA ALA A 165 10.45 -37.51 8.49
C ALA A 165 11.67 -38.39 8.88
N PRO A 166 11.67 -39.06 10.04
CA PRO A 166 12.75 -39.99 10.38
C PRO A 166 12.84 -41.05 9.29
N LEU A 167 14.04 -41.30 8.78
CA LEU A 167 14.32 -42.44 7.91
C LEU A 167 13.85 -43.71 8.62
N ARG A 168 12.67 -44.21 8.25
CA ARG A 168 12.14 -45.48 8.74
C ARG A 168 13.08 -46.56 8.20
N ARG A 169 14.12 -46.90 8.96
CA ARG A 169 15.03 -48.00 8.65
C ARG A 169 14.17 -49.24 8.48
N ARG A 170 14.06 -49.75 7.24
CA ARG A 170 13.45 -51.05 6.99
C ARG A 170 14.26 -52.09 7.77
N PRO A 171 13.63 -52.96 8.59
CA PRO A 171 14.36 -54.05 9.20
C PRO A 171 14.92 -54.96 8.09
N PRO A 172 16.12 -55.56 8.29
CA PRO A 172 16.66 -56.51 7.35
C PRO A 172 15.67 -57.66 7.17
N ARG A 173 15.41 -58.04 5.91
CA ARG A 173 14.62 -59.23 5.60
C ARG A 173 15.43 -60.47 5.99
N PRO A 174 14.75 -61.53 6.49
CA PRO A 174 15.39 -62.76 6.92
C PRO A 174 16.09 -63.48 5.76
#